data_AF-A0A3M1H199-F1
#
_entry.id   AF-A0A3M1H199-F1
#
_cell.length_a   1.000
_cell.length_b   1.000
_cell.length_c   1.000
_cell.angle_alpha   90.00
_cell.angle_beta   90.00
_cell.angle_gamma   90.00
#
_symmetry.space_group_name_H-M   'P 1'
#
loop_
_entity.id
_entity.type
_entity.pdbx_description
1 polymer ?
#
loop_
_entity_poly.entity_id
_entity_poly.type
_entity_poly.pdbx_seq_one_letter_code
_entity_poly.pdbx_strand_id
1 'polypeptide(L)'
;MIQQLRYYVSGQARSLPAYILEQTILNLFGWMPTILGVGARALAYRLIMRMDGMAAIENGVRILHAGNVRLGKNVYLDRGVYLHALPTGITIGDDTFVMYHTMLHVFNFRDLPRAGITIGKNCFLGEYNVIRGQGGVHIGNGVYTGPMVQIVAVNHVFSDPHRPIREQGITAQGIVIEDDVWIGAGAKILDGVRVGRGSVIGAGAVVTGDIPPYSLAVGAPAKPVKDRRELNGSAPSAGDVFLGKLEQLKSNGG
;
A
#
# COMPACT_ATOMS: atom_id res chain seq x y z
N MET A 1 14.46 -30.77 -6.44
CA MET A 1 13.15 -30.60 -7.10
C MET A 1 11.98 -30.45 -6.11
N ILE A 2 11.64 -31.45 -5.29
CA ILE A 2 10.49 -31.37 -4.36
C ILE A 2 10.60 -30.21 -3.36
N GLN A 3 11.80 -29.98 -2.81
CA GLN A 3 12.03 -28.89 -1.85
C GLN A 3 11.89 -27.51 -2.51
N GLN A 4 12.43 -27.33 -3.71
CA GLN A 4 12.25 -26.11 -4.51
C GLN A 4 10.79 -25.84 -4.86
N LEU A 5 10.04 -26.88 -5.22
CA LEU A 5 8.61 -26.78 -5.46
C LEU A 5 7.84 -26.36 -4.20
N ARG A 6 8.19 -26.92 -3.04
CA ARG A 6 7.62 -26.51 -1.75
C ARG A 6 7.91 -25.04 -1.44
N TYR A 7 9.15 -24.58 -1.64
CA TYR A 7 9.52 -23.18 -1.46
C TYR A 7 8.74 -22.24 -2.38
N TYR A 8 8.59 -22.63 -3.64
CA TYR A 8 7.79 -21.89 -4.59
C TYR A 8 6.34 -21.78 -4.11
N VAL A 9 5.69 -22.90 -3.78
CA VAL A 9 4.29 -22.92 -3.32
C VAL A 9 4.11 -22.11 -2.03
N SER A 10 5.04 -22.22 -1.08
CA SER A 10 4.96 -21.50 0.21
C SER A 10 5.08 -19.98 0.06
N GLY A 11 5.69 -19.50 -1.03
CA GLY A 11 5.72 -18.06 -1.34
C GLY A 11 4.51 -17.58 -2.14
N GLN A 12 3.63 -18.48 -2.59
CA GLN A 12 2.47 -18.16 -3.43
C GLN A 12 1.15 -18.29 -2.67
N ALA A 13 1.04 -19.27 -1.77
CA ALA A 13 -0.18 -19.50 -0.99
C ALA A 13 0.11 -20.17 0.36
N ARG A 14 -0.88 -20.14 1.25
CA ARG A 14 -0.78 -20.66 2.63
C ARG A 14 -0.61 -22.19 2.74
N SER A 15 -1.02 -22.93 1.71
CA SER A 15 -0.96 -24.39 1.65
C SER A 15 -1.09 -24.85 0.19
N LEU A 16 -0.76 -26.12 -0.10
CA LEU A 16 -0.93 -26.66 -1.44
C LEU A 16 -2.40 -26.69 -1.93
N PRO A 17 -3.41 -27.07 -1.11
CA PRO A 17 -4.81 -26.96 -1.53
C PRO A 17 -5.23 -25.51 -1.81
N ALA A 18 -4.79 -24.55 -0.98
CA ALA A 18 -5.06 -23.14 -1.21
C ALA A 18 -4.39 -22.67 -2.51
N TYR A 19 -3.15 -23.08 -2.77
CA TYR A 19 -2.45 -22.80 -4.02
C TYR A 19 -3.24 -23.29 -5.24
N ILE A 20 -3.70 -24.55 -5.23
CA ILE A 20 -4.48 -25.12 -6.34
C ILE A 20 -5.75 -24.29 -6.58
N LEU A 21 -6.51 -23.98 -5.52
CA LEU A 21 -7.72 -23.18 -5.63
C LEU A 21 -7.42 -21.76 -6.14
N GLU A 22 -6.47 -21.07 -5.51
CA GLU A 22 -6.03 -19.71 -5.85
C GLU A 22 -5.61 -19.64 -7.32
N GLN A 23 -4.71 -20.51 -7.75
CA GLN A 23 -4.25 -20.53 -9.13
C GLN A 23 -5.34 -20.93 -10.13
N THR A 24 -6.26 -21.81 -9.76
CA THR A 24 -7.38 -22.17 -10.65
C THR A 24 -8.26 -20.95 -10.93
N ILE A 25 -8.68 -20.23 -9.88
CA ILE A 25 -9.49 -19.01 -10.01
C ILE A 25 -8.73 -17.90 -10.75
N LEU A 26 -7.47 -17.66 -10.39
CA LEU A 26 -6.63 -16.65 -11.03
C LEU A 26 -6.39 -16.94 -12.52
N ASN A 27 -6.17 -18.20 -12.91
CA ASN A 27 -5.96 -18.56 -14.32
C ASN A 27 -7.24 -18.45 -15.16
N LEU A 28 -8.40 -18.78 -14.59
CA LEU A 28 -9.68 -18.69 -15.32
C LEU A 28 -10.08 -17.24 -15.58
N PHE A 29 -9.95 -16.36 -14.58
CA PHE A 29 -10.56 -15.01 -14.63
C PHE A 29 -9.56 -13.84 -14.67
N GLY A 30 -8.28 -14.08 -14.36
CA GLY A 30 -7.29 -13.02 -14.18
C GLY A 30 -6.89 -12.27 -15.45
N TRP A 31 -6.95 -12.92 -16.61
CA TRP A 31 -6.53 -12.35 -17.89
C TRP A 31 -7.63 -11.55 -18.61
N MET A 32 -8.90 -11.78 -18.25
CA MET A 32 -10.05 -11.26 -19.01
C MET A 32 -10.08 -9.72 -18.98
N PRO A 33 -10.12 -9.04 -20.13
CA PRO A 33 -10.11 -7.58 -20.17
C PRO A 33 -11.51 -6.99 -19.89
N THR A 34 -11.56 -5.65 -19.87
CA THR A 34 -12.79 -4.83 -19.85
C THR A 34 -13.71 -5.05 -18.64
N ILE A 35 -14.88 -4.41 -18.66
CA ILE A 35 -15.90 -4.51 -17.61
C ILE A 35 -16.35 -5.95 -17.35
N LEU A 36 -16.32 -6.83 -18.36
CA LEU A 36 -16.65 -8.25 -18.19
C LEU A 36 -15.63 -8.94 -17.29
N GLY A 37 -14.34 -8.68 -17.50
CA GLY A 37 -13.27 -9.18 -16.64
C GLY A 37 -13.34 -8.62 -15.23
N VAL A 38 -13.62 -7.31 -15.10
CA VAL A 38 -13.79 -6.65 -13.79
C VAL A 38 -14.93 -7.29 -13.01
N GLY A 39 -16.10 -7.48 -13.64
CA GLY A 39 -17.26 -8.12 -13.02
C GLY A 39 -17.00 -9.58 -12.63
N ALA A 40 -16.37 -10.36 -13.52
CA ALA A 40 -16.04 -11.75 -13.22
C ALA A 40 -15.07 -11.88 -12.04
N ARG A 41 -14.03 -11.04 -11.97
CA ARG A 41 -13.10 -11.03 -10.82
C ARG A 41 -13.78 -10.58 -9.53
N ALA A 42 -14.67 -9.58 -9.58
CA ALA A 42 -15.42 -9.11 -8.41
C ALA A 42 -16.28 -10.21 -7.75
N LEU A 43 -16.73 -11.21 -8.53
CA LEU A 43 -17.46 -12.37 -8.05
C LEU A 43 -16.54 -13.54 -7.70
N ALA A 44 -15.69 -13.97 -8.63
CA ALA A 44 -14.89 -15.18 -8.49
C ALA A 44 -13.80 -15.06 -7.42
N TYR A 45 -13.18 -13.88 -7.26
CA TYR A 45 -12.09 -13.73 -6.30
C TYR A 45 -12.57 -13.83 -4.85
N ARG A 46 -13.87 -13.64 -4.57
CA ARG A 46 -14.46 -13.87 -3.24
C ARG A 46 -14.26 -15.30 -2.73
N LEU A 47 -14.01 -16.26 -3.62
CA LEU A 47 -13.71 -17.65 -3.26
C LEU A 47 -12.31 -17.82 -2.66
N ILE A 48 -11.41 -16.87 -2.91
CA ILE A 48 -9.99 -16.96 -2.54
C ILE A 48 -9.51 -15.81 -1.65
N MET A 49 -10.25 -14.70 -1.58
CA MET A 49 -9.93 -13.52 -0.76
C MET A 49 -11.17 -13.00 -0.02
N ARG A 50 -10.95 -12.20 1.03
CA ARG A 50 -12.04 -11.58 1.80
C ARG A 50 -12.43 -10.26 1.16
N MET A 51 -13.70 -10.12 0.79
CA MET A 51 -14.24 -8.92 0.16
C MET A 51 -15.53 -8.51 0.88
N ASP A 52 -15.52 -7.34 1.52
CA ASP A 52 -16.65 -6.82 2.29
C ASP A 52 -17.72 -6.15 1.40
N GLY A 53 -17.39 -5.90 0.12
CA GLY A 53 -18.28 -5.38 -0.92
C GLY A 53 -17.83 -5.80 -2.31
N MET A 54 -18.26 -5.08 -3.34
CA MET A 54 -17.68 -5.22 -4.68
C MET A 54 -16.37 -4.45 -4.75
N ALA A 55 -15.36 -5.04 -5.38
CA ALA A 55 -14.11 -4.38 -5.73
C ALA A 55 -13.95 -4.45 -7.25
N ALA A 56 -13.45 -3.37 -7.83
CA ALA A 56 -13.07 -3.34 -9.23
C ALA A 56 -11.60 -3.70 -9.34
N ILE A 57 -11.32 -4.85 -9.95
CA ILE A 57 -9.97 -5.41 -10.06
C ILE A 57 -9.66 -5.53 -11.54
N GLU A 58 -8.67 -4.78 -12.01
CA GLU A 58 -8.22 -4.82 -13.40
C GLU A 58 -7.50 -6.12 -13.74
N ASN A 59 -7.35 -6.41 -15.03
CA ASN A 59 -6.56 -7.55 -15.45
C ASN A 59 -5.07 -7.31 -15.18
N GLY A 60 -4.33 -8.38 -14.89
CA GLY A 60 -2.91 -8.28 -14.58
C GLY A 60 -2.58 -7.79 -13.16
N VAL A 61 -3.57 -7.66 -12.27
CA VAL A 61 -3.33 -7.56 -10.83
C VAL A 61 -2.77 -8.90 -10.33
N ARG A 62 -1.56 -8.86 -9.75
CA ARG A 62 -0.87 -10.05 -9.25
C ARG A 62 -1.11 -10.21 -7.76
N ILE A 63 -1.67 -11.36 -7.36
CA ILE A 63 -2.06 -11.64 -5.97
C ILE A 63 -1.37 -12.93 -5.52
N LEU A 64 -0.67 -12.84 -4.39
CA LEU A 64 -0.02 -13.96 -3.70
C LEU A 64 -0.57 -14.02 -2.28
N HIS A 65 -0.88 -15.22 -1.81
CA HIS A 65 -1.57 -15.47 -0.55
C HIS A 65 -2.93 -14.76 -0.50
N ALA A 66 -3.78 -15.02 -1.49
CA ALA A 66 -5.06 -14.32 -1.65
C ALA A 66 -5.94 -14.41 -0.38
N GLY A 67 -5.87 -15.54 0.34
CA GLY A 67 -6.62 -15.74 1.59
C GLY A 67 -6.26 -14.77 2.72
N ASN A 68 -5.13 -14.08 2.62
CA ASN A 68 -4.65 -13.06 3.55
C ASN A 68 -4.90 -11.63 3.06
N VAL A 69 -5.64 -11.46 1.95
CA VAL A 69 -6.05 -10.16 1.44
C VAL A 69 -7.49 -9.88 1.86
N ARG A 70 -7.72 -8.69 2.41
CA ARG A 70 -9.04 -8.15 2.72
C ARG A 70 -9.26 -6.83 1.97
N LEU A 71 -10.33 -6.77 1.20
CA LEU A 71 -10.77 -5.57 0.48
C LEU A 71 -12.11 -5.08 1.03
N GLY A 72 -12.18 -3.79 1.33
CA GLY A 72 -13.41 -3.08 1.66
C GLY A 72 -14.35 -2.92 0.47
N LYS A 73 -15.37 -2.09 0.63
CA LYS A 73 -16.33 -1.75 -0.42
C LYS A 73 -15.71 -0.78 -1.41
N ASN A 74 -16.01 -0.95 -2.70
CA ASN A 74 -15.59 -0.03 -3.77
C ASN A 74 -14.07 0.17 -3.86
N VAL A 75 -13.28 -0.81 -3.43
CA VAL A 75 -11.83 -0.79 -3.64
C VAL A 75 -11.56 -0.93 -5.13
N TYR A 76 -10.66 -0.09 -5.65
CA TYR A 76 -10.16 -0.17 -7.02
C TYR A 76 -8.70 -0.62 -7.02
N LEU A 77 -8.41 -1.72 -7.72
CA LEU A 77 -7.06 -2.21 -7.97
C LEU A 77 -6.77 -2.11 -9.47
N ASP A 78 -5.89 -1.19 -9.82
CA ASP A 78 -5.50 -0.93 -11.21
C ASP A 78 -4.53 -2.00 -11.75
N ARG A 79 -4.33 -2.01 -13.07
CA ARG A 79 -3.48 -2.94 -13.78
C ARG A 79 -2.05 -2.92 -13.23
N GLY A 80 -1.49 -4.13 -13.07
CA GLY A 80 -0.11 -4.32 -12.62
C GLY A 80 0.10 -4.11 -11.12
N VAL A 81 -0.94 -3.79 -10.34
CA VAL A 81 -0.86 -3.81 -8.88
C VAL A 81 -0.39 -5.19 -8.41
N TYR A 82 0.56 -5.18 -7.47
CA TYR A 82 1.16 -6.37 -6.90
C TYR A 82 0.82 -6.48 -5.42
N LEU A 83 0.11 -7.53 -5.03
CA LEU A 83 -0.25 -7.85 -3.65
C LEU A 83 0.46 -9.13 -3.22
N HIS A 84 1.30 -9.03 -2.19
CA HIS A 84 1.94 -10.18 -1.57
C HIS A 84 1.73 -10.16 -0.05
N ALA A 85 0.91 -11.07 0.45
CA ALA A 85 0.31 -11.02 1.78
C ALA A 85 0.83 -12.12 2.73
N LEU A 86 2.15 -12.26 2.87
CA LEU A 86 2.81 -13.23 3.78
C LEU A 86 2.96 -12.66 5.20
N PRO A 87 2.75 -13.48 6.25
CA PRO A 87 1.60 -13.53 7.17
C PRO A 87 1.09 -12.18 7.73
N THR A 88 -0.08 -12.20 8.39
CA THR A 88 -0.94 -11.05 8.78
C THR A 88 -1.65 -10.36 7.61
N GLY A 89 -0.97 -10.27 6.46
CA GLY A 89 -1.59 -9.96 5.18
C GLY A 89 -1.79 -8.48 4.90
N ILE A 90 -2.76 -8.18 4.02
CA ILE A 90 -3.03 -6.85 3.49
C ILE A 90 -4.51 -6.54 3.69
N THR A 91 -4.81 -5.42 4.32
CA THR A 91 -6.19 -4.89 4.45
C THR A 91 -6.27 -3.53 3.78
N ILE A 92 -7.24 -3.36 2.88
CA ILE A 92 -7.52 -2.10 2.17
C ILE A 92 -8.96 -1.70 2.50
N GLY A 93 -9.14 -0.52 3.09
CA GLY A 93 -10.45 0.00 3.50
C GLY A 93 -11.31 0.48 2.34
N ASP A 94 -12.56 0.79 2.67
CA ASP A 94 -13.57 1.23 1.71
C ASP A 94 -13.11 2.42 0.85
N ASP A 95 -13.59 2.47 -0.39
CA ASP A 95 -13.44 3.61 -1.30
C ASP A 95 -11.97 4.01 -1.54
N THR A 96 -11.06 3.04 -1.46
CA THR A 96 -9.63 3.23 -1.65
C THR A 96 -9.17 2.75 -3.02
N PHE A 97 -8.31 3.56 -3.64
CA PHE A 97 -7.77 3.33 -4.98
C PHE A 97 -6.28 3.01 -4.88
N VAL A 98 -5.88 1.92 -5.54
CA VAL A 98 -4.48 1.51 -5.67
C VAL A 98 -4.14 1.50 -7.15
N MET A 99 -3.35 2.48 -7.56
CA MET A 99 -3.11 2.78 -8.96
C MET A 99 -1.98 1.95 -9.58
N TYR A 100 -1.85 2.10 -10.90
CA TYR A 100 -0.95 1.37 -11.78
C TYR A 100 0.39 1.00 -11.15
N HIS A 101 0.73 -0.30 -11.19
CA HIS A 101 2.02 -0.84 -10.75
C HIS A 101 2.40 -0.58 -9.28
N THR A 102 1.46 -0.17 -8.43
CA THR A 102 1.71 -0.07 -6.99
C THR A 102 1.88 -1.45 -6.36
N MET A 103 2.91 -1.57 -5.54
CA MET A 103 3.33 -2.79 -4.88
C MET A 103 3.04 -2.73 -3.39
N LEU A 104 2.15 -3.61 -2.91
CA LEU A 104 1.92 -3.88 -1.49
C LEU A 104 2.57 -5.21 -1.14
N HIS A 105 3.72 -5.17 -0.47
CA HIS A 105 4.57 -6.32 -0.29
C HIS A 105 4.87 -6.57 1.19
N VAL A 106 4.13 -7.52 1.76
CA VAL A 106 4.41 -8.11 3.06
C VAL A 106 5.19 -9.40 2.83
N PHE A 107 6.48 -9.39 3.15
CA PHE A 107 7.36 -10.54 2.95
C PHE A 107 8.00 -10.95 4.27
N ASN A 108 7.21 -11.57 5.15
CA ASN A 108 7.67 -11.95 6.48
C ASN A 108 8.07 -13.43 6.54
N PHE A 109 9.37 -13.69 6.59
CA PHE A 109 9.97 -15.01 6.79
C PHE A 109 10.83 -15.07 8.06
N ARG A 110 10.76 -14.03 8.89
CA ARG A 110 11.52 -13.87 10.13
C ARG A 110 10.60 -13.77 11.35
N ASP A 111 9.34 -14.22 11.20
CA ASP A 111 8.30 -14.16 12.23
C ASP A 111 8.17 -12.79 12.90
N LEU A 112 8.30 -11.71 12.11
CA LEU A 112 8.18 -10.34 12.59
C LEU A 112 6.75 -10.11 13.10
N PRO A 113 6.56 -9.74 14.38
CA PRO A 113 5.24 -9.78 15.02
C PRO A 113 4.26 -8.73 14.51
N ARG A 114 4.77 -7.66 13.88
CA ARG A 114 3.98 -6.54 13.37
C ARG A 114 3.84 -6.53 11.86
N ALA A 115 4.36 -7.54 11.15
CA ALA A 115 4.27 -7.58 9.69
C ALA A 115 2.82 -7.43 9.23
N GLY A 116 2.60 -6.68 8.16
CA GLY A 116 1.28 -6.42 7.60
C GLY A 116 1.20 -5.04 6.95
N ILE A 117 0.18 -4.86 6.11
CA ILE A 117 -0.19 -3.54 5.57
C ILE A 117 -1.67 -3.33 5.84
N THR A 118 -2.00 -2.25 6.54
CA THR A 118 -3.38 -1.79 6.75
C THR A 118 -3.51 -0.41 6.15
N ILE A 119 -4.45 -0.25 5.23
CA ILE A 119 -4.81 1.03 4.61
C ILE A 119 -6.25 1.33 4.98
N GLY A 120 -6.50 2.56 5.44
CA GLY A 120 -7.81 3.05 5.82
C GLY A 120 -8.74 3.27 4.63
N LYS A 121 -9.75 4.11 4.83
CA LYS A 121 -10.79 4.41 3.84
C LYS A 121 -10.46 5.66 3.05
N ASN A 122 -11.07 5.82 1.88
CA ASN A 122 -10.99 7.02 1.05
C ASN A 122 -9.54 7.41 0.71
N CYS A 123 -8.65 6.42 0.55
CA CYS A 123 -7.25 6.66 0.24
C CYS A 123 -6.99 6.61 -1.26
N PHE A 124 -5.95 7.30 -1.70
CA PHE A 124 -5.46 7.24 -3.07
C PHE A 124 -3.96 6.93 -3.06
N LEU A 125 -3.62 5.74 -3.55
CA LEU A 125 -2.24 5.32 -3.73
C LEU A 125 -1.83 5.51 -5.19
N GLY A 126 -1.05 6.56 -5.48
CA GLY A 126 -0.55 6.87 -6.82
C GLY A 126 0.30 5.77 -7.44
N GLU A 127 0.70 5.97 -8.69
CA GLU A 127 1.34 4.95 -9.53
C GLU A 127 2.75 4.60 -9.04
N TYR A 128 3.15 3.34 -9.25
CA TYR A 128 4.49 2.85 -8.93
C TYR A 128 4.93 3.05 -7.48
N ASN A 129 3.98 3.12 -6.54
CA ASN A 129 4.31 3.18 -5.14
C ASN A 129 4.84 1.81 -4.67
N VAL A 130 5.75 1.83 -3.70
CA VAL A 130 6.31 0.61 -3.11
C VAL A 130 6.11 0.65 -1.59
N ILE A 131 5.25 -0.21 -1.08
CA ILE A 131 4.94 -0.31 0.35
C ILE A 131 5.42 -1.68 0.86
N ARG A 132 6.46 -1.65 1.71
CA ARG A 132 7.11 -2.82 2.29
C ARG A 132 6.64 -3.01 3.74
N GLY A 133 5.68 -3.90 3.94
CA GLY A 133 5.01 -4.13 5.22
C GLY A 133 5.73 -5.05 6.20
N GLN A 134 7.02 -5.34 6.02
CA GLN A 134 7.72 -6.36 6.81
C GLN A 134 7.75 -6.04 8.32
N GLY A 135 7.96 -4.77 8.71
CA GLY A 135 7.83 -4.31 10.10
C GLY A 135 6.44 -3.78 10.49
N GLY A 136 5.48 -3.82 9.56
CA GLY A 136 4.14 -3.27 9.74
C GLY A 136 4.00 -1.87 9.18
N VAL A 137 2.94 -1.64 8.39
CA VAL A 137 2.57 -0.32 7.89
C VAL A 137 1.10 -0.09 8.18
N HIS A 138 0.80 1.00 8.88
CA HIS A 138 -0.55 1.48 9.11
C HIS A 138 -0.73 2.83 8.41
N ILE A 139 -1.67 2.90 7.47
CA ILE A 139 -2.08 4.11 6.78
C ILE A 139 -3.52 4.40 7.18
N GLY A 140 -3.75 5.61 7.71
CA GLY A 140 -5.06 6.10 8.14
C GLY A 140 -6.02 6.34 6.98
N ASN A 141 -7.08 7.10 7.25
CA ASN A 141 -8.13 7.44 6.28
C ASN A 141 -7.79 8.73 5.53
N GLY A 142 -8.24 8.84 4.28
CA GLY A 142 -8.04 10.05 3.48
C GLY A 142 -6.58 10.33 3.13
N VAL A 143 -5.72 9.31 3.18
CA VAL A 143 -4.30 9.48 2.84
C VAL A 143 -4.12 9.45 1.33
N TYR A 144 -3.42 10.45 0.82
CA TYR A 144 -3.10 10.60 -0.59
C TYR A 144 -1.61 10.50 -0.78
N THR A 145 -1.20 9.79 -1.83
CA THR A 145 0.19 9.71 -2.24
C THR A 145 0.30 10.10 -3.71
N GLY A 146 1.34 10.87 -4.05
CA GLY A 146 1.78 11.01 -5.43
C GLY A 146 2.42 9.71 -5.94
N PRO A 147 2.83 9.68 -7.21
CA PRO A 147 3.51 8.52 -7.78
C PRO A 147 4.90 8.31 -7.18
N MET A 148 5.41 7.08 -7.30
CA MET A 148 6.78 6.67 -6.92
C MET A 148 7.15 6.88 -5.44
N VAL A 149 6.16 6.97 -4.55
CA VAL A 149 6.37 6.99 -3.09
C VAL A 149 6.84 5.64 -2.59
N GLN A 150 7.81 5.63 -1.69
CA GLN A 150 8.29 4.41 -1.02
C GLN A 150 8.02 4.48 0.49
N ILE A 151 7.41 3.44 1.03
CA ILE A 151 7.13 3.29 2.46
C ILE A 151 7.81 1.99 2.91
N VAL A 152 8.88 2.10 3.68
CA VAL A 152 9.80 0.98 3.93
C VAL A 152 9.96 0.74 5.43
N ALA A 153 9.12 -0.15 5.98
CA ALA A 153 9.09 -0.49 7.41
C ALA A 153 10.14 -1.54 7.81
N VAL A 154 11.33 -1.49 7.22
CA VAL A 154 12.47 -2.36 7.55
C VAL A 154 13.76 -1.61 7.25
N ASN A 155 14.78 -1.81 8.08
CA ASN A 155 16.13 -1.35 7.80
C ASN A 155 17.14 -2.45 8.10
N HIS A 156 18.30 -2.42 7.44
CA HIS A 156 19.41 -3.31 7.79
C HIS A 156 20.16 -2.77 9.01
N VAL A 157 20.59 -3.66 9.89
CA VAL A 157 21.57 -3.28 10.93
C VAL A 157 22.94 -3.20 10.26
N PHE A 158 23.66 -2.11 10.49
CA PHE A 158 24.97 -1.85 9.86
C PHE A 158 25.98 -1.22 10.83
N SER A 159 25.71 -1.22 12.13
CA SER A 159 26.54 -0.53 13.12
C SER A 159 27.90 -1.18 13.37
N ASP A 160 28.08 -2.46 13.03
CA ASP A 160 29.37 -3.15 13.14
C ASP A 160 30.08 -3.19 11.77
N PRO A 161 31.18 -2.44 11.57
CA PRO A 161 31.90 -2.42 10.30
C PRO A 161 32.72 -3.69 10.03
N HIS A 162 32.92 -4.57 11.02
CA HIS A 162 33.72 -5.79 10.89
C HIS A 162 32.88 -7.02 10.52
N ARG A 163 31.55 -6.91 10.49
CA ARG A 163 30.63 -7.98 10.10
C ARG A 163 29.89 -7.62 8.81
N PRO A 164 29.75 -8.53 7.85
CA PRO A 164 28.92 -8.28 6.67
C PRO A 164 27.48 -7.89 7.04
N ILE A 165 26.90 -6.90 6.36
CA ILE A 165 25.53 -6.38 6.63
C ILE A 165 24.49 -7.51 6.70
N ARG A 166 24.59 -8.51 5.81
CA ARG A 166 23.66 -9.65 5.76
C ARG A 166 23.62 -10.49 7.05
N GLU A 167 24.66 -10.41 7.87
CA GLU A 167 24.85 -11.18 9.11
C GLU A 167 24.50 -10.36 10.36
N GLN A 168 24.20 -9.07 10.22
CA GLN A 168 23.88 -8.17 11.33
C GLN A 168 22.38 -8.09 11.63
N GLY A 169 21.54 -8.58 10.72
CA GLY A 169 20.08 -8.58 10.88
C GLY A 169 19.40 -7.32 10.38
N ILE A 170 18.17 -7.08 10.86
CA ILE A 170 17.30 -5.97 10.44
C ILE A 170 16.58 -5.35 11.64
N THR A 171 16.21 -4.08 11.54
CA THR A 171 15.16 -3.47 12.37
C THR A 171 13.83 -3.47 11.62
N ALA A 172 12.74 -3.55 12.38
CA ALA A 172 11.38 -3.57 11.86
C ALA A 172 10.44 -2.90 12.88
N GLN A 173 10.64 -1.60 13.04
CA GLN A 173 9.93 -0.76 14.01
C GLN A 173 8.49 -0.46 13.60
N GLY A 174 8.20 -0.52 12.30
CA GLY A 174 6.89 -0.23 11.73
C GLY A 174 6.73 1.24 11.35
N ILE A 175 5.68 1.54 10.59
CA ILE A 175 5.36 2.90 10.15
C ILE A 175 3.89 3.19 10.41
N VAL A 176 3.61 4.39 10.92
CA VAL A 176 2.26 4.91 11.10
C VAL A 176 2.10 6.20 10.31
N ILE A 177 1.19 6.21 9.35
CA ILE A 177 0.75 7.42 8.66
C ILE A 177 -0.68 7.66 9.11
N GLU A 178 -0.92 8.75 9.81
CA GLU A 178 -2.24 9.10 10.32
C GLU A 178 -3.17 9.63 9.22
N ASP A 179 -4.41 9.95 9.58
CA ASP A 179 -5.43 10.41 8.63
C ASP A 179 -5.05 11.73 7.94
N ASP A 180 -5.61 11.95 6.74
CA ASP A 180 -5.52 13.23 6.00
C ASP A 180 -4.08 13.68 5.69
N VAL A 181 -3.16 12.72 5.58
CA VAL A 181 -1.77 12.97 5.17
C VAL A 181 -1.68 12.97 3.64
N TRP A 182 -0.96 13.95 3.10
CA TRP A 182 -0.56 13.96 1.70
C TRP A 182 0.95 13.74 1.56
N ILE A 183 1.33 12.73 0.79
CA ILE A 183 2.73 12.38 0.53
C ILE A 183 3.04 12.70 -0.93
N GLY A 184 3.90 13.70 -1.15
CA GLY A 184 4.30 14.15 -2.48
C GLY A 184 5.07 13.08 -3.27
N ALA A 185 5.05 13.23 -4.59
CA ALA A 185 5.66 12.28 -5.52
C ALA A 185 7.12 11.97 -5.16
N GLY A 186 7.50 10.70 -5.23
CA GLY A 186 8.86 10.27 -5.00
C GLY A 186 9.36 10.38 -3.56
N ALA A 187 8.53 10.71 -2.57
CA ALA A 187 8.95 10.75 -1.16
C ALA A 187 9.22 9.35 -0.59
N LYS A 188 10.04 9.27 0.47
CA LYS A 188 10.40 8.03 1.17
C LYS A 188 10.07 8.16 2.65
N ILE A 189 9.32 7.20 3.19
CA ILE A 189 9.00 7.08 4.62
C ILE A 189 9.72 5.85 5.16
N LEU A 190 10.62 6.04 6.12
CA LEU A 190 11.50 4.99 6.63
C LEU A 190 11.00 4.38 7.95
N ASP A 191 11.56 3.21 8.28
CA ASP A 191 11.22 2.42 9.47
C ASP A 191 11.26 3.24 10.77
N GLY A 192 10.24 3.06 11.61
CA GLY A 192 10.13 3.70 12.93
C GLY A 192 9.41 5.05 12.93
N VAL A 193 9.00 5.55 11.77
CA VAL A 193 8.39 6.88 11.64
C VAL A 193 6.87 6.86 11.88
N ARG A 194 6.39 7.87 12.62
CA ARG A 194 5.01 8.33 12.61
C ARG A 194 4.87 9.66 11.86
N VAL A 195 3.98 9.71 10.87
CA VAL A 195 3.56 10.95 10.19
C VAL A 195 2.20 11.37 10.75
N GLY A 196 2.18 12.49 11.47
CA GLY A 196 0.99 12.98 12.16
C GLY A 196 -0.11 13.47 11.21
N ARG A 197 -1.35 13.40 11.69
CA ARG A 197 -2.58 13.74 10.95
C ARG A 197 -2.47 15.07 10.23
N GLY A 198 -2.99 15.15 9.01
CA GLY A 198 -3.04 16.42 8.29
C GLY A 198 -1.66 16.93 7.85
N SER A 199 -0.61 16.12 7.88
CA SER A 199 0.70 16.56 7.42
C SER A 199 0.83 16.47 5.90
N VAL A 200 1.71 17.30 5.35
CA VAL A 200 2.12 17.27 3.94
C VAL A 200 3.60 16.96 3.87
N ILE A 201 3.96 15.86 3.22
CA ILE A 201 5.34 15.50 2.93
C ILE A 201 5.65 15.98 1.51
N GLY A 202 6.64 16.84 1.36
CA GLY A 202 7.05 17.37 0.07
C GLY A 202 7.55 16.29 -0.89
N ALA A 203 7.44 16.57 -2.19
CA ALA A 203 7.97 15.68 -3.22
C ALA A 203 9.47 15.40 -3.01
N GLY A 204 9.88 14.16 -3.22
CA GLY A 204 11.28 13.71 -3.06
C GLY A 204 11.81 13.67 -1.63
N ALA A 205 11.04 14.07 -0.61
CA ALA A 205 11.51 14.12 0.77
C ALA A 205 11.84 12.73 1.33
N VAL A 206 12.78 12.66 2.28
CA VAL A 206 13.18 11.42 2.98
C VAL A 206 12.89 11.56 4.46
N VAL A 207 11.80 10.96 4.92
CA VAL A 207 11.35 11.04 6.31
C VAL A 207 12.04 9.96 7.13
N THR A 208 12.94 10.38 8.01
CA THR A 208 13.75 9.51 8.89
C THR A 208 13.41 9.65 10.37
N GLY A 209 12.40 10.44 10.71
CA GLY A 209 11.92 10.66 12.07
C GLY A 209 10.49 11.18 12.07
N ASP A 210 9.85 11.18 13.23
CA ASP A 210 8.44 11.56 13.37
C ASP A 210 8.17 12.98 12.85
N ILE A 211 7.02 13.13 12.18
CA ILE A 211 6.52 14.40 11.68
C ILE A 211 5.29 14.78 12.51
N PRO A 212 5.31 15.91 13.25
CA PRO A 212 4.16 16.35 14.04
C PRO A 212 2.91 16.58 13.18
N PRO A 213 1.69 16.44 13.74
CA PRO A 213 0.45 16.71 13.02
C PRO A 213 0.44 18.11 12.38
N TYR A 214 -0.25 18.21 11.24
CA TYR A 214 -0.40 19.44 10.46
C TYR A 214 0.92 20.05 9.96
N SER A 215 2.02 19.29 9.91
CA SER A 215 3.29 19.82 9.42
C SER A 215 3.37 19.80 7.89
N LEU A 216 3.92 20.85 7.29
CA LEU A 216 4.55 20.77 5.97
C LEU A 216 6.02 20.38 6.20
N ALA A 217 6.44 19.20 5.73
CA ALA A 217 7.80 18.70 5.90
C ALA A 217 8.48 18.44 4.56
N VAL A 218 9.70 18.93 4.38
CA VAL A 218 10.46 18.85 3.11
C VAL A 218 11.94 18.50 3.37
N GLY A 219 12.63 18.01 2.35
CA GLY A 219 14.08 17.74 2.39
C GLY A 219 14.46 16.27 2.66
N ALA A 220 15.77 16.00 2.72
CA ALA A 220 16.34 14.69 3.00
C ALA A 220 17.57 14.86 3.94
N PRO A 221 17.41 14.67 5.27
CA PRO A 221 16.19 14.25 5.96
C PRO A 221 15.09 15.31 5.94
N ALA A 222 13.83 14.86 5.92
CA ALA A 222 12.67 15.74 5.94
C ALA A 222 12.59 16.46 7.29
N LYS A 223 12.35 17.77 7.24
CA LYS A 223 12.14 18.62 8.43
C LYS A 223 10.82 19.38 8.29
N PRO A 224 10.02 19.48 9.38
CA PRO A 224 8.90 20.40 9.41
C PRO A 224 9.39 21.83 9.17
N VAL A 225 8.86 22.49 8.15
CA VAL A 225 9.20 23.88 7.79
C VAL A 225 8.07 24.85 8.06
N LYS A 226 6.82 24.36 8.20
CA LYS A 226 5.66 25.19 8.44
C LYS A 226 4.52 24.38 9.07
N ASP A 227 3.68 25.04 9.87
CA ASP A 227 2.38 24.50 10.27
C ASP A 227 1.33 24.82 9.19
N ARG A 228 0.67 23.79 8.68
CA ARG A 228 -0.36 23.89 7.63
C ARG A 228 -1.55 24.74 8.06
N ARG A 229 -1.83 24.82 9.37
CA ARG A 229 -2.94 25.62 9.93
C ARG A 229 -2.67 27.13 9.85
N GLU A 230 -1.42 27.53 9.66
CA GLU A 230 -1.00 28.92 9.47
C GLU A 230 -0.99 29.34 7.99
N LEU A 231 -1.43 28.47 7.07
CA LEU A 231 -1.53 28.78 5.63
C LEU A 231 -2.78 29.58 5.25
N ASN A 232 -3.55 30.07 6.23
CA ASN A 232 -4.73 30.91 6.04
C ASN A 232 -4.35 32.21 5.30
N GLY A 233 -4.40 32.19 3.97
CA GLY A 233 -4.01 33.31 3.10
C GLY A 233 -3.20 32.92 1.85
N SER A 234 -2.69 31.69 1.79
CA SER A 234 -1.95 31.15 0.63
C SER A 234 -2.76 30.17 -0.22
N ALA A 235 -4.09 30.18 -0.10
CA ALA A 235 -4.96 29.40 -0.96
C ALA A 235 -4.84 29.93 -2.41
N PRO A 236 -4.75 29.05 -3.42
CA PRO A 236 -4.85 29.47 -4.82
C PRO A 236 -6.16 30.24 -5.05
N SER A 237 -6.20 31.06 -6.10
CA SER A 237 -7.44 31.75 -6.46
C SER A 237 -8.54 30.73 -6.77
N ALA A 238 -9.81 31.08 -6.56
CA ALA A 238 -10.92 30.14 -6.77
C ALA A 238 -10.98 29.58 -8.20
N GLY A 239 -10.41 30.27 -9.19
CA GLY A 239 -10.30 29.80 -10.57
C GLY A 239 -9.20 28.75 -10.80
N ASP A 240 -8.25 28.61 -9.87
CA ASP A 240 -7.12 27.68 -9.96
C ASP A 240 -7.34 26.38 -9.18
N VAL A 241 -8.44 26.28 -8.43
CA VAL A 241 -8.78 25.11 -7.62
C VAL A 241 -9.88 24.31 -8.30
N PHE A 242 -9.50 23.14 -8.83
CA PHE A 242 -10.43 22.20 -9.43
C PHE A 242 -10.90 21.20 -8.37
N LEU A 243 -12.18 21.27 -8.03
CA LEU A 243 -12.80 20.30 -7.15
C LEU A 243 -13.33 19.14 -7.99
N GLY A 244 -12.73 17.97 -7.77
CA GLY A 244 -13.23 16.69 -8.24
C GLY A 244 -13.18 15.71 -7.07
N LYS A 245 -14.25 14.95 -6.84
CA LYS A 245 -14.19 13.82 -5.89
C LYS A 245 -13.97 12.54 -6.69
N LEU A 246 -13.17 11.60 -6.18
CA LEU A 246 -13.20 10.22 -6.68
C LEU A 246 -14.64 9.65 -6.66
N GLU A 247 -15.48 10.14 -5.75
CA GLU A 247 -16.92 9.83 -5.69
C GLU A 247 -17.73 10.34 -6.90
N GLN A 248 -17.33 11.44 -7.55
CA GLN A 248 -18.05 11.98 -8.72
C GLN A 248 -17.88 11.10 -9.97
N LEU A 249 -16.79 10.32 -10.07
CA LEU A 249 -16.68 9.24 -11.07
C LEU A 249 -17.78 8.18 -10.88
N LYS A 250 -18.31 8.01 -9.66
CA LYS A 250 -19.39 7.05 -9.37
C LYS A 250 -20.78 7.60 -9.73
N SER A 251 -20.99 8.92 -9.65
CA SER A 251 -22.30 9.56 -9.88
C SER A 251 -22.58 9.94 -11.33
N ASN A 252 -21.56 10.06 -12.16
CA ASN A 252 -21.71 10.49 -13.57
C ASN A 252 -22.00 9.33 -14.54
N GLY A 253 -22.19 8.11 -14.04
CA GLY A 253 -22.65 6.96 -14.82
C GLY A 253 -24.18 6.91 -14.88
N GLY A 254 -24.79 7.89 -15.55
CA GLY A 254 -26.16 7.83 -16.04
C GLY A 254 -26.23 7.22 -17.43
#